data_AF-A0A417YQ40-F1
#
_entry.id   AF-A0A417YQ40-F1
#
_cell.length_a   1.000
_cell.length_b   1.000
_cell.length_c   1.000
_cell.angle_alpha   90.00
_cell.angle_beta   90.00
_cell.angle_gamma   90.00
#
_symmetry.space_group_name_H-M   'P 1'
#
loop_
_entity.id
_entity.type
_entity.pdbx_description
1 polymer ?
#
loop_
_entity_poly.entity_id
_entity_poly.type
_entity_poly.pdbx_seq_one_letter_code
_entity_poly.pdbx_strand_id
1 'polypeptide(L)'
;MRKNIYRILFKENGQERDNLISQDCLPAFYHQYKDCRDFKVMHHGTLLLKVENGVVTDFSDVSLETELDNHLTGLGEPLKLFKVTQEVLAVETLYLLSTTGEQAYKDFLQWSIFKPINISQVA
;
A
#
# COMPACT_ATOMS: atom_id res chain seq x y z
N MET A 1 -27.88 0.00 4.44
CA MET A 1 -27.04 -0.43 5.59
C MET A 1 -26.28 0.77 6.11
N ARG A 2 -26.17 0.95 7.44
CA ARG A 2 -25.29 1.98 8.02
C ARG A 2 -23.85 1.45 7.94
N LYS A 3 -22.93 2.23 7.36
CA LYS A 3 -21.51 1.88 7.30
C LYS A 3 -20.84 2.26 8.62
N ASN A 4 -19.99 1.39 9.15
CA ASN A 4 -19.19 1.71 10.33
C ASN A 4 -18.15 2.78 9.97
N ILE A 5 -17.87 3.68 10.91
CA ILE A 5 -16.87 4.74 10.76
C ILE A 5 -15.84 4.56 11.87
N TYR A 6 -14.60 4.36 11.48
CA TYR A 6 -13.46 4.22 12.36
C TYR A 6 -12.73 5.56 12.49
N ARG A 7 -12.19 5.81 13.68
CA ARG A 7 -11.27 6.92 13.93
C ARG A 7 -9.84 6.37 13.91
N ILE A 8 -9.00 6.93 13.06
CA ILE A 8 -7.61 6.52 12.89
C ILE A 8 -6.71 7.62 13.45
N LEU A 9 -5.89 7.26 14.41
CA LEU A 9 -4.88 8.13 14.99
C LEU A 9 -3.50 7.63 14.56
N PHE A 10 -2.70 8.46 13.92
CA PHE A 10 -1.37 8.06 13.51
C PHE A 10 -0.38 9.22 13.52
N LYS A 11 0.91 8.91 13.54
CA LYS A 11 1.97 9.92 13.50
C LYS A 11 2.73 9.87 12.17
N GLU A 12 2.67 10.96 11.42
CA GLU A 12 3.34 11.13 10.13
C GLU A 12 4.23 12.38 10.19
N ASN A 13 5.51 12.24 9.80
CA ASN A 13 6.48 13.36 9.81
C ASN A 13 6.56 14.12 11.14
N GLY A 14 6.40 13.41 12.25
CA GLY A 14 6.43 13.99 13.59
C GLY A 14 5.12 14.67 14.04
N GLN A 15 4.11 14.75 13.19
CA GLN A 15 2.80 15.32 13.50
C GLN A 15 1.76 14.24 13.76
N GLU A 16 0.91 14.46 14.76
CA GLU A 16 -0.25 13.61 15.01
C GLU A 16 -1.37 13.95 14.02
N ARG A 17 -1.95 12.92 13.44
CA ARG A 17 -3.06 12.97 12.49
C ARG A 17 -4.24 12.19 13.08
N ASP A 18 -5.42 12.73 12.84
CA ASP A 18 -6.70 12.17 13.31
C ASP A 18 -7.69 12.20 12.16
N ASN A 19 -8.05 11.02 11.66
CA ASN A 19 -8.92 10.86 10.50
C ASN A 19 -10.12 9.96 10.82
N LEU A 20 -11.27 10.29 10.23
CA LEU A 20 -12.45 9.44 10.24
C LEU A 20 -12.56 8.71 8.90
N ILE A 21 -12.53 7.39 8.94
CA ILE A 21 -12.47 6.51 7.77
C ILE A 21 -13.64 5.54 7.83
N SER A 22 -14.41 5.42 6.74
CA SER A 22 -15.45 4.39 6.64
C SER A 22 -14.83 2.99 6.54
N GLN A 23 -15.55 1.97 6.98
CA GLN A 23 -15.11 0.56 6.92
C GLN A 23 -14.50 0.15 5.57
N ASP A 24 -15.14 0.50 4.45
CA ASP A 24 -14.67 0.14 3.11
C ASP A 24 -13.29 0.72 2.75
N CYS A 25 -12.87 1.80 3.41
CA CYS A 25 -11.60 2.48 3.15
C CYS A 25 -10.51 2.11 4.17
N LEU A 26 -10.88 1.40 5.25
CA LEU A 26 -9.97 1.05 6.33
C LEU A 26 -8.77 0.21 5.84
N PRO A 27 -8.93 -0.79 4.94
CA PRO A 27 -7.80 -1.59 4.48
C PRO A 27 -6.78 -0.74 3.70
N ALA A 28 -7.24 0.07 2.73
CA ALA A 28 -6.35 0.94 1.96
C ALA A 28 -5.60 1.93 2.86
N PHE A 29 -6.32 2.50 3.85
CA PHE A 29 -5.72 3.41 4.81
C PHE A 29 -4.68 2.72 5.71
N TYR A 30 -4.98 1.52 6.19
CA TYR A 30 -4.04 0.71 6.95
C TYR A 30 -2.76 0.46 6.14
N HIS A 31 -2.85 0.07 4.88
CA HIS A 31 -1.66 -0.17 4.04
C HIS A 31 -0.78 1.05 3.86
N GLN A 32 -1.39 2.22 3.69
CA GLN A 32 -0.65 3.45 3.45
C GLN A 32 0.12 3.89 4.70
N TYR A 33 -0.38 3.59 5.90
CA TYR A 33 0.12 4.16 7.16
C TYR A 33 0.50 3.13 8.23
N LYS A 34 0.46 1.82 7.95
CA LYS A 34 0.82 0.77 8.93
C LYS A 34 2.27 0.86 9.42
N ASP A 35 3.16 1.36 8.56
CA ASP A 35 4.58 1.53 8.87
C ASP A 35 4.84 2.84 9.64
N CYS A 36 3.80 3.62 9.94
CA CYS A 36 3.92 4.75 10.86
C CYS A 36 4.33 4.26 12.24
N ARG A 37 5.08 5.12 12.94
CA ARG A 37 5.61 4.82 14.29
C ARG A 37 4.53 4.44 15.30
N ASP A 38 3.36 5.06 15.17
CA ASP A 38 2.18 4.80 16.00
C ASP A 38 0.96 4.94 15.08
N PHE A 39 0.18 3.88 14.97
CA PHE A 39 -1.06 3.81 14.19
C PHE A 39 -2.13 3.10 15.04
N LYS A 40 -3.28 3.74 15.24
CA LYS A 40 -4.36 3.25 16.09
C LYS A 40 -5.69 3.33 15.36
N VAL A 41 -6.45 2.25 15.42
CA VAL A 41 -7.83 2.20 14.93
C VAL A 41 -8.76 2.21 16.14
N MET A 42 -9.71 3.13 16.17
CA MET A 42 -10.73 3.20 17.21
C MET A 42 -12.13 3.16 16.63
N HIS A 43 -13.06 2.53 17.35
CA HIS A 43 -14.48 2.53 17.04
C HIS A 43 -15.28 2.81 18.30
N HIS A 44 -16.19 3.79 18.26
CA HIS A 44 -16.99 4.21 19.42
C HIS A 44 -16.17 4.45 20.71
N GLY A 45 -14.96 5.00 20.59
CA GLY A 45 -14.06 5.27 21.72
C GLY A 45 -13.28 4.06 22.25
N THR A 46 -13.46 2.88 21.65
CA THR A 46 -12.71 1.67 21.97
C THR A 46 -11.52 1.53 21.02
N LEU A 47 -10.35 1.24 21.56
CA LEU A 47 -9.16 0.90 20.76
C LEU A 47 -9.34 -0.51 20.20
N LEU A 48 -9.33 -0.63 18.87
CA LEU A 48 -9.49 -1.91 18.18
C LEU A 48 -8.16 -2.50 17.74
N LEU A 49 -7.26 -1.65 17.23
CA LEU A 49 -5.95 -2.05 16.72
C LEU A 49 -4.93 -0.99 17.10
N LYS A 50 -3.74 -1.42 17.50
CA LYS A 50 -2.57 -0.58 17.67
C LYS A 50 -1.37 -1.21 16.97
N VAL A 51 -0.73 -0.45 16.11
CA VAL A 51 0.50 -0.81 15.41
C VAL A 51 1.60 0.17 15.82
N GLU A 52 2.71 -0.37 16.29
CA GLU A 52 3.90 0.40 16.62
C GLU A 52 5.06 -0.06 15.74
N ASN A 53 5.61 0.87 14.96
CA ASN A 53 6.72 0.60 14.02
C ASN A 53 6.43 -0.59 13.08
N GLY A 54 5.23 -0.66 12.51
CA GLY A 54 4.82 -1.74 11.60
C GLY A 54 4.45 -3.07 12.28
N VAL A 55 4.50 -3.16 13.61
CA VAL A 55 4.15 -4.36 14.38
C VAL A 55 2.86 -4.15 15.15
N VAL A 56 1.90 -5.06 15.01
CA VAL A 56 0.67 -5.06 15.80
C VAL A 56 1.02 -5.34 17.27
N THR A 57 0.69 -4.41 18.16
CA THR A 57 1.02 -4.47 19.60
C THR A 57 -0.19 -4.66 20.51
N ASP A 58 -1.37 -4.25 20.06
CA ASP A 58 -2.62 -4.40 20.81
C ASP A 58 -3.79 -4.61 19.85
N PHE A 59 -4.69 -5.51 20.22
CA PHE A 59 -5.78 -5.95 19.36
C PHE A 59 -6.96 -6.49 20.16
N SER A 60 -8.17 -5.95 19.92
CA SER A 60 -9.35 -6.26 20.74
C SER A 60 -10.53 -6.91 19.99
N ASP A 61 -10.51 -6.98 18.66
CA ASP A 61 -11.62 -7.53 17.88
C ASP A 61 -11.15 -8.51 16.80
N VAL A 62 -11.10 -9.82 17.10
CA VAL A 62 -10.69 -10.91 16.18
C VAL A 62 -11.28 -10.79 14.76
N SER A 63 -12.48 -10.23 14.62
CA SER A 63 -13.11 -10.04 13.31
C SER A 63 -12.43 -8.96 12.46
N LEU A 64 -11.86 -7.91 13.06
CA LEU A 64 -11.19 -6.82 12.36
C LEU A 64 -9.82 -7.25 11.81
N GLU A 65 -9.11 -8.17 12.48
CA GLU A 65 -7.81 -8.72 12.03
C GLU A 65 -8.08 -9.70 10.90
N THR A 66 -9.13 -10.52 11.04
CA THR A 66 -9.57 -11.38 9.96
C THR A 66 -10.12 -10.57 8.77
N GLU A 67 -10.80 -9.43 8.97
CA GLU A 67 -11.24 -8.54 7.87
C GLU A 67 -10.07 -7.80 7.22
N LEU A 68 -9.11 -7.31 8.01
CA LEU A 68 -7.88 -6.71 7.49
C LEU A 68 -7.06 -7.76 6.71
N ASP A 69 -6.88 -8.96 7.25
CA ASP A 69 -6.19 -10.11 6.62
C ASP A 69 -6.94 -10.67 5.40
N ASN A 70 -8.28 -10.69 5.44
CA ASN A 70 -9.09 -11.12 4.30
C ASN A 70 -9.16 -10.04 3.20
N HIS A 71 -9.08 -8.75 3.55
CA HIS A 71 -8.93 -7.66 2.58
C HIS A 71 -7.47 -7.47 2.11
N LEU A 72 -6.50 -8.04 2.84
CA LEU A 72 -5.10 -8.20 2.43
C LEU A 72 -4.96 -9.25 1.33
N THR A 73 -5.80 -10.29 1.31
CA THR A 73 -5.99 -11.18 0.15
C THR A 73 -6.70 -10.45 -0.99
N GLY A 74 -5.96 -9.64 -1.75
CA GLY A 74 -6.49 -8.94 -2.92
C GLY A 74 -5.84 -7.60 -3.24
N LEU A 75 -5.00 -7.05 -2.35
CA LEU A 75 -4.34 -5.75 -2.58
C LEU A 75 -3.15 -5.81 -3.57
N GLY A 76 -2.99 -6.92 -4.28
CA GLY A 76 -1.92 -7.15 -5.24
C GLY A 76 -0.55 -7.26 -4.57
N GLU A 77 0.45 -7.75 -5.31
CA GLU A 77 1.82 -7.73 -4.81
C GLU A 77 2.31 -6.28 -4.62
N PRO A 78 3.21 -6.01 -3.67
CA PRO A 78 3.78 -4.68 -3.49
C PRO A 78 4.46 -4.19 -4.79
N LEU A 79 4.22 -2.92 -5.14
CA LEU A 79 4.87 -2.27 -6.27
C LEU A 79 6.37 -2.15 -6.02
N LYS A 80 7.15 -2.54 -7.01
CA LYS A 80 8.60 -2.46 -7.06
C LYS A 80 8.99 -1.51 -8.18
N LEU A 81 10.09 -0.78 -7.99
CA LEU A 81 10.62 0.11 -9.02
C LEU A 81 11.40 -0.72 -10.04
N PHE A 82 11.05 -0.59 -11.32
CA PHE A 82 11.76 -1.22 -12.42
C PHE A 82 12.42 -0.17 -13.30
N LYS A 83 13.66 -0.45 -13.67
CA LYS A 83 14.41 0.26 -14.71
C LYS A 83 14.18 -0.44 -16.04
N VAL A 84 13.65 0.28 -17.02
CA VAL A 84 13.44 -0.18 -18.39
C VAL A 84 14.42 0.53 -19.32
N THR A 85 15.18 -0.25 -20.07
CA THR A 85 16.12 0.26 -21.09
C THR A 85 15.58 -0.07 -22.48
N GLN A 86 15.50 0.93 -23.35
CA GLN A 86 15.07 0.78 -24.75
C GLN A 86 16.13 1.34 -25.71
N GLU A 87 16.10 0.90 -26.96
CA GLU A 87 16.92 1.47 -28.04
C GLU A 87 16.00 1.91 -29.18
N VAL A 88 16.07 3.19 -29.49
CA VAL A 88 15.29 3.82 -30.56
C VAL A 88 16.24 4.46 -31.56
N LEU A 89 16.91 5.52 -31.13
CA LEU A 89 18.01 6.22 -31.81
C LEU A 89 19.25 6.34 -30.91
N ALA A 90 19.03 6.38 -29.60
CA ALA A 90 20.02 6.26 -28.55
C ALA A 90 19.45 5.36 -27.43
N VAL A 91 20.34 4.88 -26.55
CA VAL A 91 19.93 4.07 -25.40
C VAL A 91 19.31 4.99 -24.36
N GLU A 92 18.03 4.75 -24.07
CA GLU A 92 17.27 5.50 -23.08
C GLU A 92 16.89 4.60 -21.90
N THR A 93 16.88 5.20 -20.71
CA THR A 93 16.46 4.53 -19.47
C THR A 93 15.25 5.24 -18.88
N LEU A 94 14.21 4.46 -18.60
CA LEU A 94 12.96 4.90 -17.99
C LEU A 94 12.73 4.13 -16.69
N TYR A 95 11.95 4.70 -15.78
CA TYR A 95 11.59 4.08 -14.51
C TYR A 95 10.09 3.96 -14.40
N LEU A 96 9.60 2.81 -13.94
CA LEU A 96 8.17 2.55 -13.75
C LEU A 96 7.92 1.70 -12.50
N LEU A 97 6.72 1.82 -11.93
CA LEU A 97 6.29 1.04 -10.78
C LEU A 97 5.38 -0.10 -11.24
N SER A 98 5.74 -1.34 -10.92
CA SER A 98 4.94 -2.53 -11.22
C SER A 98 5.15 -3.62 -10.17
N THR A 99 4.29 -4.63 -10.16
CA THR A 99 4.31 -5.72 -9.18
C THR A 99 5.42 -6.76 -9.43
N THR A 100 5.61 -7.13 -10.70
CA THR A 100 6.61 -8.10 -11.16
C THR A 100 7.33 -7.59 -12.41
N GLY A 101 8.45 -8.22 -12.78
CA GLY A 101 9.14 -7.91 -14.03
C GLY A 101 8.29 -8.21 -15.28
N GLU A 102 7.46 -9.25 -15.23
CA GLU A 102 6.52 -9.57 -16.31
C GLU A 102 5.43 -8.49 -16.43
N GLN A 103 4.91 -8.00 -15.31
CA GLN A 103 3.94 -6.90 -15.30
C GLN A 103 4.57 -5.60 -15.79
N ALA A 104 5.79 -5.28 -15.36
CA ALA A 104 6.56 -4.13 -15.85
C ALA A 104 6.72 -4.13 -17.37
N TYR A 105 6.96 -5.31 -17.97
CA TYR A 105 7.02 -5.47 -19.42
C TYR A 105 5.67 -5.18 -20.10
N LYS A 106 4.57 -5.72 -19.56
CA LYS A 106 3.22 -5.49 -20.09
C LYS A 106 2.82 -4.03 -19.98
N ASP A 107 3.07 -3.42 -18.82
CA ASP A 107 2.79 -2.01 -18.56
C ASP A 107 3.55 -1.16 -19.57
N PHE A 108 4.87 -1.37 -19.72
CA PHE A 108 5.71 -0.65 -20.69
C PHE A 108 5.15 -0.68 -22.13
N LEU A 109 4.75 -1.85 -22.61
CA LEU A 109 4.18 -1.99 -23.97
C LEU A 109 2.81 -1.32 -24.15
N GLN A 110 2.11 -1.02 -23.06
CA GLN A 110 0.81 -0.34 -23.14
C GLN A 110 0.96 1.15 -23.48
N TRP A 111 2.07 1.78 -23.09
CA TRP A 111 2.34 3.21 -23.32
C TRP A 111 3.50 3.48 -24.29
N SER A 112 4.27 2.46 -24.67
CA SER A 112 5.38 2.57 -25.62
C SER A 112 5.14 1.74 -26.88
N ILE A 113 5.47 2.30 -28.04
CA ILE A 113 5.54 1.58 -29.32
C ILE A 113 6.86 0.79 -29.49
N PHE A 114 7.83 1.03 -28.60
CA PHE A 114 9.14 0.39 -28.63
C PHE A 114 9.17 -0.85 -27.74
N LYS A 115 10.09 -1.77 -28.05
CA LYS A 115 10.34 -2.94 -27.21
C LYS A 115 11.50 -2.67 -26.25
N PRO A 116 11.40 -3.10 -24.98
CA PRO A 116 12.49 -2.93 -24.03
C PRO A 116 13.61 -3.95 -24.32
N ILE A 117 14.85 -3.51 -24.22
CA ILE A 117 16.05 -4.37 -24.24
C ILE A 117 16.22 -5.07 -22.90
N ASN A 118 16.03 -4.32 -21.81
CA ASN A 118 16.23 -4.82 -20.47
C ASN A 118 15.18 -4.21 -19.53
N ILE A 119 14.61 -5.06 -18.68
CA ILE A 119 13.81 -4.66 -17.53
C ILE A 119 14.44 -5.31 -16.31
N SER A 120 14.86 -4.48 -15.36
CA SER A 120 15.51 -4.95 -14.13
C SER A 120 14.93 -4.20 -12.94
N GLN A 121 14.78 -4.90 -11.82
CA GLN A 121 14.31 -4.28 -10.59
C GLN A 121 15.43 -3.41 -10.00
N VAL A 122 15.07 -2.22 -9.52
CA VAL A 122 15.96 -1.38 -8.72
C VAL A 122 15.96 -1.94 -7.30
N ALA A 123 17.15 -2.27 -6.80
CA ALA A 123 17.36 -2.87 -5.47
C ALA A 123 17.02 -1.91 -4.33
#